data_AF-W9QCA9-F1
#
_entry.id   AF-W9QCA9-F1
#
_cell.length_a   1.000
_cell.length_b   1.000
_cell.length_c   1.000
_cell.angle_alpha   90.00
_cell.angle_beta   90.00
_cell.angle_gamma   90.00
#
_symmetry.space_group_name_H-M   'P 1'
#
loop_
_entity.id
_entity.type
_entity.pdbx_description
1 polymer ?
#
loop_
_entity_poly.entity_id
_entity_poly.type
_entity_poly.pdbx_seq_one_letter_code
_entity_poly.pdbx_strand_id
1 'polypeptide(L)'
;MVFIHKFLNVVLPLLTLVTILLFLPPFFIYKLFNYTIKAFRQTEKLAGKVVLITGASSGIGEHLAYEYAKRGASLALAARREDRLRAVAAKAVGLGSPDAFVIRADVSKVEDCKRLVDETVNHFGQLDYLINNAGALQAILIEDFTEFSKIRSIMDINFWGSVYCTQFAIPHLRKGNGKIVVISSIGAWLSPPRLGIYSASKAAQLCFFEALKAELGSDIGITIVSPGLIESEMTKDEFFSQTRVKGFPVESGEMCAKAIVESACRGEMYLTEPYWWRVTFWFKVILPQLVQYYFHLTLIRMPWASNKDA
;
A
#
# COMPACT_ATOMS: atom_id res chain seq x y z
N MET A 1 3.51 -40.17 12.49
CA MET A 1 2.88 -38.91 12.02
C MET A 1 2.01 -38.27 13.09
N VAL A 2 0.91 -38.88 13.58
CA VAL A 2 0.00 -38.26 14.58
C VAL A 2 0.69 -37.86 15.89
N PHE A 3 1.57 -38.73 16.43
CA PHE A 3 2.33 -38.42 17.65
C PHE A 3 3.27 -37.23 17.46
N ILE A 4 3.93 -37.13 16.30
CA ILE A 4 4.84 -36.02 15.97
C ILE A 4 4.07 -34.70 15.95
N HIS A 5 2.89 -34.65 15.32
CA HIS A 5 2.06 -33.44 15.32
C HIS A 5 1.60 -33.05 16.74
N LYS A 6 1.14 -34.03 17.54
CA LYS A 6 0.76 -33.76 18.95
C LYS A 6 1.93 -33.20 19.76
N PHE A 7 3.12 -33.78 19.60
CA PHE A 7 4.34 -33.31 20.25
C PHE A 7 4.70 -31.89 19.80
N LEU A 8 4.77 -31.64 18.49
CA LEU A 8 5.09 -30.31 17.94
C LEU A 8 4.08 -29.24 18.33
N ASN A 9 2.78 -29.57 18.42
CA ASN A 9 1.74 -28.65 18.86
C ASN A 9 1.93 -28.17 20.31
N VAL A 10 2.60 -28.94 21.16
CA VAL A 10 2.91 -28.55 22.54
C VAL A 10 4.27 -27.87 22.61
N VAL A 11 5.28 -28.43 21.95
CA VAL A 11 6.67 -27.97 22.08
C VAL A 11 6.93 -26.68 21.31
N LEU A 12 6.44 -26.55 20.07
CA LEU A 12 6.74 -25.37 19.25
C LEU A 12 6.20 -24.06 19.84
N PRO A 13 4.97 -23.97 20.38
CA PRO A 13 4.50 -22.74 21.01
C PRO A 13 5.33 -22.34 22.24
N LEU A 14 5.69 -23.30 23.10
CA LEU A 14 6.54 -23.05 24.27
C LEU A 14 7.94 -22.61 23.85
N LEU A 15 8.54 -23.30 22.88
CA LEU A 15 9.83 -22.94 22.31
C LEU A 15 9.78 -21.53 21.70
N THR A 16 8.72 -21.21 20.96
CA THR A 16 8.52 -19.88 20.35
C THR A 16 8.47 -18.79 21.41
N LEU A 17 7.78 -19.00 22.53
CA LEU A 17 7.74 -18.04 23.63
C LEU A 17 9.14 -17.79 24.21
N VAL A 18 9.90 -18.86 24.45
CA VAL A 18 11.29 -18.77 24.95
C VAL A 18 12.18 -18.05 23.93
N THR A 19 12.07 -18.39 22.64
CA THR A 19 12.82 -17.73 21.57
C THR A 19 12.48 -16.24 21.49
N ILE A 20 11.21 -15.86 21.55
CA ILE A 20 10.80 -14.44 21.56
C ILE A 20 11.41 -13.74 22.77
N LEU A 21 11.29 -14.29 23.98
CA LEU A 21 11.85 -13.66 25.19
C LEU A 21 13.37 -13.49 25.12
N LEU A 22 14.08 -14.42 24.49
CA LEU A 22 15.54 -14.39 24.37
C LEU A 22 16.03 -13.45 23.26
N PHE A 23 15.41 -13.49 22.08
CA PHE A 23 15.89 -12.76 20.89
C PHE A 23 15.24 -11.39 20.70
N LEU A 24 14.05 -11.14 21.25
CA LEU A 24 13.35 -9.88 21.04
C LEU A 24 14.09 -8.68 21.70
N PRO A 25 14.60 -8.76 22.94
CA PRO A 25 15.37 -7.67 23.54
C PRO A 25 16.63 -7.27 22.74
N PRO A 26 17.56 -8.18 22.39
CA PRO A 26 18.73 -7.81 21.59
C PRO A 26 18.35 -7.35 20.17
N PHE A 27 17.27 -7.89 19.59
CA PHE A 27 16.75 -7.39 18.31
C PHE A 27 16.27 -5.93 18.40
N PHE A 28 15.62 -5.53 19.49
CA PHE A 28 15.24 -4.12 19.68
C PHE A 28 16.45 -3.21 19.84
N ILE A 29 17.50 -3.66 20.54
CA ILE A 29 18.77 -2.92 20.64
C ILE A 29 19.40 -2.76 19.26
N TYR A 30 19.49 -3.84 18.48
CA TYR A 30 19.96 -3.82 17.09
C TYR A 30 19.14 -2.87 16.22
N LYS A 31 17.80 -2.88 16.37
CA LYS A 31 16.91 -2.00 15.63
C LYS A 31 17.12 -0.53 16.01
N LEU A 32 17.30 -0.22 17.29
CA LEU A 32 17.58 1.13 17.76
C LEU A 32 18.92 1.65 17.21
N PHE A 33 19.96 0.81 17.25
CA PHE A 33 21.27 1.12 16.67
C PHE A 33 21.21 1.33 15.15
N ASN A 34 20.46 0.49 14.43
CA ASN A 34 20.27 0.68 13.00
C ASN A 34 19.44 1.92 12.67
N TYR A 35 18.47 2.26 13.51
CA TYR A 35 17.68 3.48 13.34
C TYR A 35 18.57 4.72 13.44
N THR A 36 19.45 4.78 14.44
CA THR A 36 20.40 5.89 14.57
C THR A 36 21.34 5.94 13.37
N ILE A 37 21.92 4.82 12.94
CA ILE A 37 22.76 4.78 11.73
C ILE A 37 22.00 5.26 10.48
N LYS A 38 20.77 4.80 10.29
CA LYS A 38 19.94 5.22 9.14
C LYS A 38 19.57 6.70 9.19
N ALA A 39 19.40 7.28 10.38
CA ALA A 39 19.16 8.71 10.54
C ALA A 39 20.35 9.57 10.08
N PHE A 40 21.58 9.03 10.15
CA PHE A 40 22.79 9.69 9.65
C PHE A 40 23.19 9.31 8.22
N ARG A 41 22.51 8.32 7.60
CA ARG A 41 22.79 7.89 6.24
C ARG A 41 22.16 8.88 5.25
N GLN A 42 22.92 9.31 4.23
CA GLN A 42 22.35 10.13 3.17
C GLN A 42 21.18 9.40 2.50
N THR A 43 20.04 10.08 2.43
CA THR A 43 18.88 9.66 1.67
C THR A 43 19.19 9.72 0.18
N GLU A 44 18.66 8.77 -0.57
CA GLU A 44 18.81 8.76 -2.02
C GLU A 44 18.23 10.04 -2.63
N LYS A 45 19.00 10.66 -3.54
CA LYS A 45 18.55 11.81 -4.33
C LYS A 45 17.63 11.33 -5.45
N LEU A 46 16.47 11.97 -5.58
CA LEU A 46 15.47 11.65 -6.61
C LEU A 46 15.63 12.48 -7.89
N ALA A 47 16.48 13.50 -7.88
CA ALA A 47 16.81 14.24 -9.08
C ALA A 47 17.45 13.31 -10.13
N GLY A 48 16.89 13.30 -11.35
CA GLY A 48 17.31 12.41 -12.44
C GLY A 48 16.78 10.97 -12.33
N LYS A 49 15.88 10.68 -11.37
CA LYS A 49 15.18 9.40 -11.27
C LYS A 49 13.85 9.44 -12.02
N VAL A 50 13.45 8.30 -12.59
CA VAL A 50 12.17 8.11 -13.27
C VAL A 50 11.23 7.29 -12.40
N VAL A 51 10.05 7.85 -12.13
CA VAL A 51 9.05 7.28 -11.23
C VAL A 51 7.76 7.05 -11.98
N LEU A 52 7.36 5.79 -12.10
CA LEU A 52 6.08 5.38 -12.65
C LEU A 52 5.05 5.22 -11.52
N ILE A 53 3.96 5.99 -11.57
CA ILE A 53 2.91 5.99 -10.54
C ILE A 53 1.58 5.55 -11.15
N THR A 54 1.06 4.42 -10.69
CA THR A 54 -0.28 3.96 -11.06
C THR A 54 -1.33 4.58 -10.13
N GLY A 55 -2.53 4.87 -10.65
CA GLY A 55 -3.58 5.53 -9.88
C GLY A 55 -3.26 6.98 -9.51
N ALA A 56 -2.45 7.67 -10.31
CA ALA A 56 -1.95 9.02 -10.00
C ALA A 56 -3.00 10.15 -10.11
N SER A 57 -4.21 9.86 -10.59
CA SER A 57 -5.24 10.88 -10.87
C SER A 57 -5.94 11.48 -9.64
N SER A 58 -5.68 10.98 -8.43
CA SER A 58 -6.33 11.43 -7.19
C SER A 58 -5.68 10.83 -5.93
N GLY A 59 -5.93 11.46 -4.78
CA GLY A 59 -5.64 10.87 -3.46
C GLY A 59 -4.15 10.64 -3.24
N ILE A 60 -3.77 9.50 -2.64
CA ILE A 60 -2.36 9.19 -2.34
C ILE A 60 -1.50 9.27 -3.61
N GLY A 61 -1.96 8.72 -4.74
CA GLY A 61 -1.19 8.72 -6.00
C GLY A 61 -0.90 10.12 -6.55
N GLU A 62 -1.85 11.04 -6.41
CA GLU A 62 -1.67 12.45 -6.77
C GLU A 62 -0.65 13.13 -5.86
N HIS A 63 -0.78 12.96 -4.54
CA HIS A 63 0.18 13.53 -3.60
C HIS A 63 1.58 12.91 -3.74
N LEU A 64 1.69 11.63 -4.09
CA LEU A 64 2.96 10.99 -4.42
C LEU A 64 3.60 11.65 -5.64
N ALA A 65 2.83 11.93 -6.69
CA ALA A 65 3.35 12.65 -7.86
C ALA A 65 3.92 14.02 -7.46
N TYR A 66 3.23 14.76 -6.59
CA TYR A 66 3.71 16.05 -6.09
C TYR A 66 4.97 15.92 -5.22
N GLU A 67 5.03 14.93 -4.34
CA GLU A 67 6.19 14.74 -3.46
C GLU A 67 7.44 14.28 -4.23
N TYR A 68 7.29 13.42 -5.24
CA TYR A 68 8.40 13.07 -6.14
C TYR A 68 8.82 14.26 -7.02
N ALA A 69 7.86 15.06 -7.51
CA ALA A 69 8.14 16.27 -8.29
C ALA A 69 8.94 17.31 -7.50
N LYS A 70 8.54 17.62 -6.26
CA LYS A 70 9.27 18.53 -5.35
C LYS A 70 10.75 18.12 -5.14
N ARG A 71 11.08 16.85 -5.41
CA ARG A 71 12.43 16.27 -5.26
C ARG A 71 13.15 16.07 -6.59
N GLY A 72 12.61 16.61 -7.69
CA GLY A 72 13.26 16.66 -9.02
C GLY A 72 13.18 15.37 -9.83
N ALA A 73 12.28 14.44 -9.49
CA ALA A 73 12.07 13.23 -10.28
C ALA A 73 11.25 13.52 -11.55
N SER A 74 11.54 12.79 -12.63
CA SER A 74 10.70 12.71 -13.81
C SER A 74 9.61 11.67 -13.59
N LEU A 75 8.39 11.95 -14.04
CA LEU A 75 7.21 11.17 -13.68
C LEU A 75 6.54 10.57 -14.90
N ALA A 76 6.20 9.29 -14.82
CA ALA A 76 5.16 8.67 -15.65
C ALA A 76 3.90 8.47 -14.80
N LEU A 77 2.82 9.13 -15.17
CA LEU A 77 1.57 9.17 -14.40
C LEU A 77 0.50 8.36 -15.13
N ALA A 78 0.07 7.26 -14.51
CA ALA A 78 -0.88 6.32 -15.11
C ALA A 78 -2.20 6.24 -14.34
N ALA A 79 -3.32 6.38 -15.04
CA ALA A 79 -4.67 6.14 -14.55
C ALA A 79 -5.69 6.12 -15.70
N ARG A 80 -6.96 5.83 -15.40
CA ARG A 80 -8.05 5.80 -16.39
C ARG A 80 -8.56 7.20 -16.79
N ARG A 81 -8.50 8.16 -15.86
CA ARG A 81 -9.01 9.54 -15.99
C ARG A 81 -7.91 10.47 -16.49
N GLU A 82 -7.80 10.59 -17.81
CA GLU A 82 -6.72 11.33 -18.47
C GLU A 82 -6.77 12.84 -18.20
N ASP A 83 -7.96 13.42 -18.16
CA ASP A 83 -8.22 14.82 -17.81
C ASP A 83 -7.58 15.19 -16.47
N ARG A 84 -7.80 14.35 -15.45
CA ARG A 84 -7.21 14.56 -14.12
C ARG A 84 -5.71 14.32 -14.11
N LEU A 85 -5.21 13.32 -14.83
CA LEU A 85 -3.77 13.09 -14.95
C LEU A 85 -3.06 14.29 -15.54
N ARG A 86 -3.63 14.94 -16.57
CA ARG A 86 -3.05 16.14 -17.18
C ARG A 86 -2.96 17.30 -16.17
N ALA A 87 -3.98 17.48 -15.33
CA ALA A 87 -3.93 18.47 -14.25
C ALA A 87 -2.84 18.15 -13.21
N VAL A 88 -2.72 16.88 -12.80
CA VAL A 88 -1.67 16.42 -11.88
C VAL A 88 -0.28 16.61 -12.50
N ALA A 89 -0.10 16.27 -13.77
CA ALA A 89 1.16 16.43 -14.49
C ALA A 89 1.58 17.91 -14.58
N ALA A 90 0.67 18.80 -14.96
CA ALA A 90 0.94 20.23 -15.05
C ALA A 90 1.37 20.80 -13.69
N LYS A 91 0.68 20.42 -12.61
CA LYS A 91 1.06 20.83 -11.26
C LYS A 91 2.39 20.21 -10.81
N ALA A 92 2.66 18.95 -11.14
CA ALA A 92 3.92 18.29 -10.83
C ALA A 92 5.12 18.99 -11.51
N VAL A 93 4.99 19.37 -12.78
CA VAL A 93 6.01 20.18 -13.48
C VAL A 93 6.22 21.52 -12.76
N GLY A 94 5.13 22.22 -12.42
CA GLY A 94 5.21 23.47 -11.65
C GLY A 94 5.85 23.35 -10.26
N LEU A 95 5.85 22.14 -9.67
CA LEU A 95 6.48 21.84 -8.38
C LEU A 95 7.97 21.43 -8.49
N GLY A 96 8.51 21.29 -9.70
CA GLY A 96 9.92 20.99 -9.93
C GLY A 96 10.23 19.66 -10.61
N SER A 97 9.21 18.92 -11.08
CA SER A 97 9.45 17.76 -11.94
C SER A 97 10.01 18.22 -13.30
N PRO A 98 11.13 17.66 -13.80
CA PRO A 98 11.66 18.01 -15.11
C PRO A 98 10.70 17.66 -16.25
N ASP A 99 9.94 16.59 -16.10
CA ASP A 99 8.97 16.10 -17.07
C ASP A 99 7.93 15.19 -16.39
N ALA A 100 6.67 15.30 -16.81
CA ALA A 100 5.55 14.52 -16.30
C ALA A 100 4.72 13.96 -17.47
N PHE A 101 5.05 12.73 -17.87
CA PHE A 101 4.42 12.01 -18.98
C PHE A 101 3.11 11.34 -18.53
N VAL A 102 2.02 11.58 -19.26
CA VAL A 102 0.68 11.07 -18.94
C VAL A 102 0.36 9.85 -19.78
N ILE A 103 0.00 8.75 -19.12
CA ILE A 103 -0.36 7.48 -19.77
C ILE A 103 -1.77 7.08 -19.32
N ARG A 104 -2.73 7.08 -20.25
CA ARG A 104 -4.05 6.50 -19.97
C ARG A 104 -3.92 4.97 -19.93
N ALA A 105 -4.23 4.35 -18.79
CA ALA A 105 -4.13 2.90 -18.61
C ALA A 105 -5.15 2.38 -17.59
N ASP A 106 -5.65 1.17 -17.84
CA ASP A 106 -6.42 0.37 -16.88
C ASP A 106 -5.56 -0.79 -16.39
N VAL A 107 -5.08 -0.71 -15.15
CA VAL A 107 -4.19 -1.74 -14.57
C VAL A 107 -4.86 -3.11 -14.41
N SER A 108 -6.18 -3.21 -14.53
CA SER A 108 -6.85 -4.52 -14.56
C SER A 108 -6.57 -5.31 -15.85
N LYS A 109 -6.01 -4.66 -16.87
CA LYS A 109 -5.68 -5.27 -18.17
C LYS A 109 -4.18 -5.46 -18.29
N VAL A 110 -3.76 -6.70 -18.54
CA VAL A 110 -2.34 -7.06 -18.64
C VAL A 110 -1.63 -6.32 -19.78
N GLU A 111 -2.33 -6.06 -20.89
CA GLU A 111 -1.79 -5.35 -22.06
C GLU A 111 -1.50 -3.87 -21.73
N ASP A 112 -2.38 -3.22 -20.97
CA ASP A 112 -2.15 -1.86 -20.50
C ASP A 112 -0.99 -1.80 -19.50
N CYS A 113 -0.85 -2.79 -18.61
CA CYS A 113 0.28 -2.92 -17.68
C CYS A 113 1.62 -3.10 -18.41
N LYS A 114 1.65 -3.85 -19.51
CA LYS A 114 2.85 -3.96 -20.34
C LYS A 114 3.16 -2.64 -21.03
N ARG A 115 2.15 -2.08 -21.70
CA ARG A 115 2.27 -0.84 -22.47
C ARG A 115 2.71 0.34 -21.61
N LEU A 116 2.17 0.51 -20.41
CA LEU A 116 2.54 1.63 -19.53
C LEU A 116 4.03 1.55 -19.12
N VAL A 117 4.57 0.36 -18.91
CA VAL A 117 6.00 0.17 -18.59
C VAL A 117 6.86 0.45 -19.82
N ASP A 118 6.49 -0.12 -20.98
CA ASP A 118 7.20 0.07 -22.24
C ASP A 118 7.24 1.56 -22.64
N GLU A 119 6.10 2.25 -22.60
CA GLU A 119 6.01 3.67 -22.91
C GLU A 119 6.82 4.53 -21.94
N THR A 120 6.84 4.19 -20.64
CA THR A 120 7.69 4.88 -19.65
C THR A 120 9.17 4.75 -20.00
N VAL A 121 9.62 3.53 -20.30
CA VAL A 121 11.03 3.27 -20.63
C VAL A 121 11.40 3.87 -21.98
N ASN A 122 10.51 3.84 -22.97
CA ASN A 122 10.76 4.46 -24.27
C ASN A 122 10.86 5.99 -24.18
N HIS A 123 10.06 6.61 -23.32
CA HIS A 123 10.04 8.06 -23.15
C HIS A 123 11.26 8.56 -22.35
N PHE A 124 11.61 7.90 -21.25
CA PHE A 124 12.68 8.38 -20.36
C PHE A 124 14.02 7.63 -20.51
N GLY A 125 14.06 6.53 -21.24
CA GLY A 125 15.23 5.65 -21.36
C GLY A 125 15.51 4.75 -20.15
N GLN A 126 14.80 4.94 -19.04
CA GLN A 126 15.01 4.20 -17.79
C GLN A 126 13.74 4.12 -16.94
N LEU A 127 13.77 3.27 -15.91
CA LEU A 127 12.76 3.20 -14.86
C LEU A 127 13.46 2.89 -13.53
N ASP A 128 13.33 3.79 -12.55
CA ASP A 128 13.98 3.64 -11.24
C ASP A 128 12.98 3.25 -10.14
N TYR A 129 11.74 3.74 -10.23
CA TYR A 129 10.71 3.50 -9.23
C TYR A 129 9.39 3.08 -9.88
N LEU A 130 8.84 1.95 -9.44
CA LEU A 130 7.45 1.58 -9.70
C LEU A 130 6.62 1.77 -8.43
N ILE A 131 5.60 2.62 -8.51
CA ILE A 131 4.64 2.85 -7.43
C ILE A 131 3.31 2.18 -7.81
N ASN A 132 3.08 1.01 -7.23
CA ASN A 132 1.82 0.27 -7.32
C ASN A 132 0.81 0.87 -6.33
N ASN A 133 0.15 1.96 -6.74
CA ASN A 133 -0.82 2.69 -5.93
C ASN A 133 -2.27 2.53 -6.42
N ALA A 134 -2.50 2.21 -7.70
CA ALA A 134 -3.86 2.03 -8.22
C ALA A 134 -4.69 1.09 -7.34
N GLY A 135 -5.91 1.52 -7.02
CA GLY A 135 -6.78 0.78 -6.12
C GLY A 135 -8.25 1.13 -6.29
N ALA A 136 -9.10 0.19 -5.91
CA ALA A 136 -10.54 0.30 -5.82
C ALA A 136 -11.01 -0.27 -4.48
N LEU A 137 -12.08 0.32 -3.96
CA LEU A 137 -12.72 -0.07 -2.71
C LEU A 137 -14.23 -0.03 -2.89
N GLN A 138 -14.91 -1.00 -2.30
CA GLN A 138 -16.36 -1.00 -2.15
C GLN A 138 -16.71 -1.51 -0.76
N ALA A 139 -17.50 -0.73 -0.01
CA ALA A 139 -17.92 -1.07 1.34
C ALA A 139 -19.38 -1.53 1.34
N ILE A 140 -19.61 -2.84 1.46
CA ILE A 140 -20.97 -3.41 1.48
C ILE A 140 -20.94 -4.79 2.16
N LEU A 141 -22.05 -5.17 2.81
CA LEU A 141 -22.15 -6.51 3.41
C LEU A 141 -22.16 -7.56 2.31
N ILE A 142 -21.61 -8.74 2.63
CA ILE A 142 -21.50 -9.82 1.65
C ILE A 142 -22.87 -10.33 1.18
N GLU A 143 -23.87 -10.29 2.06
CA GLU A 143 -25.25 -10.69 1.74
C GLU A 143 -25.99 -9.68 0.86
N ASP A 144 -25.56 -8.41 0.86
CA ASP A 144 -26.17 -7.32 0.08
C ASP A 144 -25.52 -7.16 -1.31
N PHE A 145 -24.45 -7.89 -1.60
CA PHE A 145 -23.76 -7.82 -2.89
C PHE A 145 -24.57 -8.49 -4.00
N THR A 146 -25.00 -7.71 -4.98
CA THR A 146 -25.77 -8.19 -6.14
C THR A 146 -24.96 -8.30 -7.44
N GLU A 147 -23.82 -7.60 -7.53
CA GLU A 147 -23.01 -7.49 -8.76
C GLU A 147 -21.63 -8.15 -8.63
N PHE A 148 -21.52 -9.44 -8.92
CA PHE A 148 -20.27 -10.21 -8.81
C PHE A 148 -19.13 -9.72 -9.72
N SER A 149 -19.43 -9.06 -10.85
CA SER A 149 -18.42 -8.46 -11.73
C SER A 149 -17.62 -7.37 -11.02
N LYS A 150 -18.25 -6.57 -10.15
CA LYS A 150 -17.60 -5.55 -9.34
C LYS A 150 -16.63 -6.16 -8.33
N ILE A 151 -16.97 -7.31 -7.76
CA ILE A 151 -16.10 -8.05 -6.82
C ILE A 151 -14.77 -8.44 -7.48
N ARG A 152 -14.83 -9.03 -8.68
CA ARG A 152 -13.63 -9.43 -9.43
C ARG A 152 -12.75 -8.22 -9.73
N SER A 153 -13.36 -7.12 -10.16
CA SER A 153 -12.63 -5.90 -10.51
C SER A 153 -11.78 -5.33 -9.35
N ILE A 154 -12.20 -5.50 -8.09
CA ILE A 154 -11.39 -5.07 -6.93
C ILE A 154 -10.10 -5.89 -6.85
N MET A 155 -10.17 -7.20 -7.05
CA MET A 155 -8.99 -8.06 -7.09
C MET A 155 -8.13 -7.76 -8.32
N ASP A 156 -8.76 -7.60 -9.48
CA ASP A 156 -8.08 -7.32 -10.75
C ASP A 156 -7.28 -6.01 -10.68
N ILE A 157 -7.84 -4.97 -10.05
CA ILE A 157 -7.16 -3.67 -9.88
C ILE A 157 -6.13 -3.73 -8.77
N ASN A 158 -6.53 -4.13 -7.55
CA ASN A 158 -5.68 -3.99 -6.36
C ASN A 158 -4.52 -4.98 -6.34
N PHE A 159 -4.78 -6.21 -6.77
CA PHE A 159 -3.79 -7.29 -6.73
C PHE A 159 -3.16 -7.47 -8.11
N TRP A 160 -3.94 -7.94 -9.10
CA TRP A 160 -3.39 -8.31 -10.40
C TRP A 160 -2.73 -7.14 -11.13
N GLY A 161 -3.32 -5.95 -11.06
CA GLY A 161 -2.70 -4.77 -11.66
C GLY A 161 -1.32 -4.46 -11.09
N SER A 162 -1.12 -4.65 -9.77
CA SER A 162 0.21 -4.51 -9.17
C SER A 162 1.17 -5.62 -9.55
N VAL A 163 0.69 -6.86 -9.70
CA VAL A 163 1.49 -8.02 -10.15
C VAL A 163 1.96 -7.82 -11.59
N TYR A 164 1.06 -7.48 -12.51
CA TYR A 164 1.38 -7.29 -13.93
C TYR A 164 2.37 -6.15 -14.14
N CYS A 165 2.11 -4.97 -13.55
CA CYS A 165 3.04 -3.84 -13.63
C CYS A 165 4.43 -4.24 -13.11
N THR A 166 4.48 -4.97 -12.01
CA THR A 166 5.73 -5.42 -11.40
C THR A 166 6.49 -6.39 -12.31
N GLN A 167 5.79 -7.40 -12.84
CA GLN A 167 6.38 -8.40 -13.73
C GLN A 167 7.08 -7.75 -14.92
N PHE A 168 6.43 -6.78 -15.57
CA PHE A 168 7.01 -6.07 -16.71
C PHE A 168 8.09 -5.06 -16.31
N ALA A 169 8.02 -4.47 -15.11
CA ALA A 169 9.01 -3.51 -14.65
C ALA A 169 10.32 -4.15 -14.15
N ILE A 170 10.31 -5.40 -13.66
CA ILE A 170 11.48 -6.08 -13.06
C ILE A 170 12.75 -5.99 -13.94
N PRO A 171 12.72 -6.29 -15.25
CA PRO A 171 13.91 -6.22 -16.10
C PRO A 171 14.53 -4.82 -16.18
N HIS A 172 13.72 -3.77 -16.04
CA HIS A 172 14.16 -2.37 -16.11
C HIS A 172 14.65 -1.89 -14.75
N LEU A 173 13.92 -2.21 -13.67
CA LEU A 173 14.30 -1.88 -12.31
C LEU A 173 15.63 -2.55 -11.92
N ARG A 174 15.87 -3.81 -12.33
CA ARG A 174 17.12 -4.52 -12.03
C ARG A 174 18.35 -3.82 -12.63
N LYS A 175 18.22 -3.15 -13.79
CA LYS A 175 19.33 -2.43 -14.42
C LYS A 175 19.77 -1.19 -13.63
N GLY A 176 18.86 -0.59 -12.87
CA GLY A 176 19.06 0.70 -12.18
C GLY A 176 19.16 0.64 -10.66
N ASN A 177 19.24 -0.56 -10.06
CA ASN A 177 19.02 -0.76 -8.60
C ASN A 177 17.69 -0.15 -8.15
N GLY A 178 16.66 -0.36 -8.96
CA GLY A 178 15.35 0.27 -8.82
C GLY A 178 14.58 -0.21 -7.60
N LYS A 179 13.43 0.42 -7.37
CA LYS A 179 12.57 0.15 -6.23
C LYS A 179 11.12 -0.01 -6.63
N ILE A 180 10.42 -0.84 -5.87
CA ILE A 180 8.98 -1.02 -5.94
C ILE A 180 8.38 -0.54 -4.63
N VAL A 181 7.41 0.35 -4.73
CA VAL A 181 6.57 0.75 -3.61
C VAL A 181 5.18 0.23 -3.87
N VAL A 182 4.64 -0.53 -2.93
CA VAL A 182 3.29 -1.09 -3.05
C VAL A 182 2.39 -0.54 -1.96
N ILE A 183 1.28 0.06 -2.37
CA ILE A 183 0.30 0.65 -1.45
C ILE A 183 -0.75 -0.42 -1.11
N SER A 184 -0.50 -1.17 -0.04
CA SER A 184 -1.46 -2.08 0.56
C SER A 184 -2.44 -1.30 1.48
N SER A 185 -2.73 -1.78 2.68
CA SER A 185 -3.56 -1.12 3.69
C SER A 185 -3.45 -1.85 5.03
N ILE A 186 -3.74 -1.16 6.12
CA ILE A 186 -4.04 -1.81 7.41
C ILE A 186 -5.17 -2.84 7.28
N GLY A 187 -6.05 -2.67 6.28
CA GLY A 187 -7.12 -3.59 5.92
C GLY A 187 -6.64 -5.02 5.64
N ALA A 188 -5.35 -5.21 5.31
CA ALA A 188 -4.73 -6.50 5.08
C ALA A 188 -4.66 -7.36 6.35
N TRP A 189 -4.56 -6.76 7.53
CA TRP A 189 -4.59 -7.50 8.80
C TRP A 189 -5.81 -7.14 9.65
N LEU A 190 -6.19 -5.87 9.71
CA LEU A 190 -7.37 -5.40 10.43
C LEU A 190 -8.53 -5.28 9.44
N SER A 191 -9.34 -6.33 9.31
CA SER A 191 -10.39 -6.41 8.28
C SER A 191 -11.76 -6.09 8.87
N PRO A 192 -12.23 -4.82 8.81
CA PRO A 192 -13.54 -4.46 9.31
C PRO A 192 -14.65 -5.08 8.43
N PRO A 193 -15.87 -5.25 8.98
CA PRO A 193 -17.03 -5.65 8.19
C PRO A 193 -17.24 -4.71 7.01
N ARG A 194 -17.89 -5.22 5.95
CA ARG A 194 -18.15 -4.54 4.67
C ARG A 194 -16.94 -4.31 3.77
N LEU A 195 -15.72 -4.49 4.28
CA LEU A 195 -14.48 -4.36 3.49
C LEU A 195 -13.84 -5.72 3.15
N GLY A 196 -14.57 -6.83 3.30
CA GLY A 196 -14.00 -8.19 3.16
C GLY A 196 -13.22 -8.42 1.87
N ILE A 197 -13.79 -8.09 0.71
CA ILE A 197 -13.12 -8.26 -0.61
C ILE A 197 -11.93 -7.31 -0.76
N TYR A 198 -12.08 -6.05 -0.34
CA TYR A 198 -11.00 -5.08 -0.33
C TYR A 198 -9.83 -5.57 0.55
N SER A 199 -10.12 -5.95 1.79
CA SER A 199 -9.16 -6.52 2.74
C SER A 199 -8.47 -7.77 2.19
N ALA A 200 -9.22 -8.68 1.55
CA ALA A 200 -8.65 -9.86 0.91
C ALA A 200 -7.67 -9.47 -0.20
N SER A 201 -8.00 -8.50 -1.06
CA SER A 201 -7.11 -8.03 -2.13
C SER A 201 -5.83 -7.38 -1.58
N LYS A 202 -5.93 -6.60 -0.49
CA LYS A 202 -4.79 -5.95 0.16
C LYS A 202 -3.91 -6.95 0.93
N ALA A 203 -4.50 -7.99 1.51
CA ALA A 203 -3.78 -9.10 2.11
C ALA A 203 -3.04 -9.93 1.06
N ALA A 204 -3.68 -10.25 -0.07
CA ALA A 204 -3.04 -10.94 -1.19
C ALA A 204 -1.83 -10.14 -1.73
N GLN A 205 -2.01 -8.83 -1.89
CA GLN A 205 -0.95 -7.91 -2.28
C GLN A 205 0.21 -7.94 -1.27
N LEU A 206 -0.07 -7.80 0.02
CA LEU A 206 0.95 -7.86 1.07
C LEU A 206 1.75 -9.16 1.00
N CYS A 207 1.08 -10.31 1.02
CA CYS A 207 1.75 -11.62 1.00
C CYS A 207 2.58 -11.85 -0.27
N PHE A 208 2.07 -11.44 -1.44
CA PHE A 208 2.79 -11.58 -2.71
C PHE A 208 4.07 -10.75 -2.71
N PHE A 209 4.03 -9.49 -2.28
CA PHE A 209 5.22 -8.64 -2.28
C PHE A 209 6.22 -9.03 -1.18
N GLU A 210 5.78 -9.67 -0.09
CA GLU A 210 6.70 -10.28 0.88
C GLU A 210 7.47 -11.46 0.27
N ALA A 211 6.78 -12.35 -0.45
CA ALA A 211 7.41 -13.47 -1.16
C ALA A 211 8.35 -12.96 -2.26
N LEU A 212 7.88 -12.04 -3.10
CA LEU A 212 8.68 -11.48 -4.20
C LEU A 212 9.93 -10.77 -3.68
N LYS A 213 9.86 -10.12 -2.52
CA LYS A 213 11.03 -9.51 -1.90
C LYS A 213 12.11 -10.54 -1.56
N ALA A 214 11.72 -11.72 -1.07
CA ALA A 214 12.66 -12.81 -0.81
C ALA A 214 13.28 -13.34 -2.11
N GLU A 215 12.51 -13.37 -3.20
CA GLU A 215 12.99 -13.79 -4.53
C GLU A 215 13.97 -12.77 -5.16
N LEU A 216 13.69 -11.47 -5.04
CA LEU A 216 14.50 -10.41 -5.66
C LEU A 216 15.71 -9.99 -4.81
N GLY A 217 15.74 -10.31 -3.52
CA GLY A 217 16.88 -10.04 -2.64
C GLY A 217 17.27 -8.57 -2.61
N SER A 218 18.55 -8.28 -2.89
CA SER A 218 19.10 -6.92 -2.94
C SER A 218 19.02 -6.26 -4.32
N ASP A 219 18.59 -6.98 -5.37
CA ASP A 219 18.58 -6.47 -6.74
C ASP A 219 17.58 -5.32 -6.92
N ILE A 220 16.41 -5.45 -6.26
CA ILE A 220 15.30 -4.50 -6.33
C ILE A 220 14.76 -4.29 -4.92
N GLY A 221 14.77 -3.04 -4.45
CA GLY A 221 14.19 -2.69 -3.17
C GLY A 221 12.67 -2.75 -3.20
N ILE A 222 12.03 -3.39 -2.22
CA ILE A 222 10.56 -3.38 -2.08
C ILE A 222 10.17 -2.75 -0.74
N THR A 223 9.32 -1.72 -0.81
CA THR A 223 8.65 -1.09 0.34
C THR A 223 7.16 -1.39 0.30
N ILE A 224 6.67 -2.13 1.29
CA ILE A 224 5.25 -2.44 1.45
C ILE A 224 4.64 -1.41 2.40
N VAL A 225 3.78 -0.56 1.86
CA VAL A 225 3.10 0.49 2.60
C VAL A 225 1.73 0.00 3.03
N SER A 226 1.37 0.23 4.28
CA SER A 226 0.07 -0.12 4.83
C SER A 226 -0.58 1.12 5.44
N PRO A 227 -1.25 1.94 4.62
CA PRO A 227 -1.92 3.13 5.10
C PRO A 227 -3.14 2.79 5.95
N GLY A 228 -3.38 3.64 6.95
CA GLY A 228 -4.62 3.71 7.71
C GLY A 228 -5.73 4.42 6.95
N LEU A 229 -6.49 5.26 7.65
CA LEU A 229 -7.47 6.15 7.01
C LEU A 229 -6.77 7.40 6.50
N ILE A 230 -6.70 7.53 5.17
CA ILE A 230 -6.07 8.66 4.49
C ILE A 230 -7.12 9.41 3.67
N GLU A 231 -7.12 10.73 3.78
CA GLU A 231 -8.00 11.60 3.02
C GLU A 231 -7.84 11.37 1.51
N SER A 232 -8.92 10.93 0.88
CA SER A 232 -8.97 10.65 -0.56
C SER A 232 -10.40 10.58 -1.04
N GLU A 233 -10.57 10.47 -2.36
CA GLU A 233 -11.90 10.21 -2.93
C GLU A 233 -12.51 8.87 -2.48
N MET A 234 -11.70 7.93 -1.97
CA MET A 234 -12.16 6.66 -1.41
C MET A 234 -12.71 6.79 0.01
N THR A 235 -12.39 7.87 0.73
CA THR A 235 -12.80 8.11 2.11
C THR A 235 -13.74 9.32 2.20
N LYS A 236 -14.79 9.33 1.37
CA LYS A 236 -15.86 10.35 1.41
C LYS A 236 -16.94 9.96 2.43
N ASP A 237 -17.94 10.83 2.62
CA ASP A 237 -19.04 10.61 3.57
C ASP A 237 -19.76 9.26 3.39
N GLU A 238 -19.92 8.81 2.14
CA GLU A 238 -20.50 7.51 1.82
C GLU A 238 -19.66 6.34 2.40
N PHE A 239 -18.33 6.44 2.32
CA PHE A 239 -17.46 5.45 2.93
C PHE A 239 -17.64 5.42 4.45
N PHE A 240 -17.68 6.58 5.10
CA PHE A 240 -17.87 6.65 6.56
C PHE A 240 -19.25 6.17 7.00
N SER A 241 -20.29 6.39 6.19
CA SER A 241 -21.64 5.91 6.48
C SER A 241 -21.75 4.40 6.30
N GLN A 242 -21.18 3.84 5.24
CA GLN A 242 -21.17 2.42 4.97
C GLN A 242 -20.33 1.66 6.01
N THR A 243 -19.09 2.10 6.25
CA THR A 243 -18.14 1.39 7.13
C THR A 243 -18.32 1.70 8.61
N ARG A 244 -18.99 2.80 8.94
CA ARG A 244 -19.23 3.30 10.31
C ARG A 244 -17.96 3.64 11.10
N VAL A 245 -16.90 4.09 10.41
CA VAL A 245 -15.59 4.42 11.02
C VAL A 245 -15.37 5.93 11.26
N LYS A 246 -16.42 6.75 11.27
CA LYS A 246 -16.34 8.23 11.33
C LYS A 246 -15.57 8.79 12.54
N GLY A 247 -15.42 8.02 13.63
CA GLY A 247 -14.69 8.44 14.84
C GLY A 247 -13.18 8.22 14.80
N PHE A 248 -12.63 7.62 13.75
CA PHE A 248 -11.19 7.38 13.64
C PHE A 248 -10.47 8.58 12.98
N PRO A 249 -9.27 8.97 13.47
CA PRO A 249 -8.48 10.03 12.86
C PRO A 249 -8.15 9.73 11.39
N VAL A 250 -8.37 10.73 10.53
CA VAL A 250 -8.01 10.69 9.10
C VAL A 250 -6.76 11.55 8.91
N GLU A 251 -5.75 11.00 8.28
CA GLU A 251 -4.54 11.74 7.94
C GLU A 251 -4.62 12.31 6.51
N SER A 252 -4.01 13.48 6.28
CA SER A 252 -3.95 14.08 4.95
C SER A 252 -3.16 13.23 3.95
N GLY A 253 -3.57 13.25 2.68
CA GLY A 253 -2.84 12.58 1.61
C GLY A 253 -1.39 13.09 1.44
N GLU A 254 -1.13 14.37 1.71
CA GLU A 254 0.22 14.96 1.62
C GLU A 254 1.19 14.37 2.65
N MET A 255 0.78 14.30 3.93
CA MET A 255 1.62 13.71 4.98
C MET A 255 1.92 12.24 4.70
N CYS A 256 0.91 11.48 4.28
CA CYS A 256 1.06 10.08 3.91
C CYS A 256 2.05 9.92 2.72
N ALA A 257 1.88 10.71 1.65
CA ALA A 257 2.77 10.67 0.50
C ALA A 257 4.22 11.02 0.87
N LYS A 258 4.42 12.03 1.72
CA LYS A 258 5.75 12.41 2.21
C LYS A 258 6.42 11.26 2.96
N ALA A 259 5.71 10.62 3.89
CA ALA A 259 6.22 9.48 4.64
C ALA A 259 6.58 8.29 3.72
N ILE A 260 5.75 8.02 2.71
CA ILE A 260 5.99 6.97 1.71
C ILE A 260 7.27 7.23 0.93
N VAL A 261 7.44 8.44 0.37
CA VAL A 261 8.62 8.80 -0.42
C VAL A 261 9.89 8.70 0.43
N GLU A 262 9.86 9.21 1.66
CA GLU A 262 10.99 9.13 2.56
C GLU A 262 11.35 7.68 2.94
N SER A 263 10.34 6.84 3.23
CA SER A 263 10.52 5.42 3.53
C SER A 263 11.14 4.65 2.36
N ALA A 264 10.66 4.92 1.14
CA ALA A 264 11.21 4.36 -0.09
C ALA A 264 12.66 4.80 -0.34
N CYS A 265 12.98 6.08 -0.13
CA CYS A 265 14.35 6.60 -0.23
C CYS A 265 15.29 5.95 0.81
N ARG A 266 14.80 5.69 2.03
CA ARG A 266 15.55 4.97 3.09
C ARG A 266 15.69 3.47 2.86
N GLY A 267 15.00 2.91 1.86
CA GLY A 267 14.97 1.48 1.57
C GLY A 267 14.34 0.67 2.71
N GLU A 268 13.33 1.23 3.37
CA GLU A 268 12.58 0.52 4.40
C GLU A 268 11.70 -0.55 3.78
N MET A 269 11.59 -1.68 4.48
CA MET A 269 10.81 -2.82 3.98
C MET A 269 9.31 -2.61 4.17
N TYR A 270 8.93 -1.97 5.27
CA TYR A 270 7.54 -1.77 5.66
C TYR A 270 7.35 -0.35 6.17
N LEU A 271 6.23 0.26 5.77
CA LEU A 271 5.72 1.50 6.33
C LEU A 271 4.26 1.29 6.76
N THR A 272 3.91 1.73 7.95
CA THR A 272 2.52 1.86 8.39
C THR A 272 2.31 3.34 8.67
N GLU A 273 1.30 3.94 8.04
CA GLU A 273 1.09 5.39 8.11
C GLU A 273 -0.40 5.71 8.28
N PRO A 274 -0.84 6.37 9.37
CA PRO A 274 -0.04 6.72 10.54
C PRO A 274 0.56 5.52 11.29
N TYR A 275 1.75 5.69 11.87
CA TYR A 275 2.48 4.60 12.55
C TYR A 275 1.70 3.91 13.69
N TRP A 276 0.82 4.63 14.39
CA TRP A 276 0.06 4.07 15.51
C TRP A 276 -0.88 2.94 15.09
N TRP A 277 -1.32 2.89 13.83
CA TRP A 277 -2.12 1.78 13.31
C TRP A 277 -1.41 0.43 13.41
N ARG A 278 -0.08 0.42 13.50
CA ARG A 278 0.72 -0.79 13.66
C ARG A 278 0.39 -1.56 14.93
N VAL A 279 -0.13 -0.89 15.97
CA VAL A 279 -0.56 -1.55 17.21
C VAL A 279 -1.75 -2.49 16.97
N THR A 280 -2.60 -2.20 15.98
CA THR A 280 -3.78 -3.03 15.66
C THR A 280 -3.42 -4.43 15.17
N PHE A 281 -2.23 -4.61 14.60
CA PHE A 281 -1.71 -5.93 14.25
C PHE A 281 -1.59 -6.82 15.49
N TRP A 282 -1.07 -6.27 16.60
CA TRP A 282 -0.92 -7.02 17.84
C TRP A 282 -2.27 -7.35 18.47
N PHE A 283 -3.25 -6.45 18.44
CA PHE A 283 -4.60 -6.75 18.90
C PHE A 283 -5.24 -7.90 18.11
N LYS A 284 -5.05 -7.94 16.79
CA LYS A 284 -5.51 -9.05 15.95
C LYS A 284 -4.86 -10.38 16.37
N VAL A 285 -3.55 -10.38 16.59
CA VAL A 285 -2.79 -11.61 16.88
C VAL A 285 -3.06 -12.11 18.30
N ILE A 286 -3.10 -11.22 19.29
CA ILE A 286 -3.17 -11.57 20.72
C ILE A 286 -4.62 -11.70 21.19
N LEU A 287 -5.51 -10.84 20.71
CA LEU A 287 -6.90 -10.71 21.19
C LEU A 287 -7.92 -10.77 20.05
N PRO A 288 -7.89 -11.78 19.16
CA PRO A 288 -8.75 -11.82 17.97
C PRO A 288 -10.24 -11.79 18.29
N GLN A 289 -10.68 -12.46 19.38
CA GLN A 289 -12.09 -12.47 19.79
C GLN A 289 -12.56 -11.08 20.23
N LEU A 290 -11.70 -10.29 20.89
CA LEU A 290 -12.05 -8.93 21.30
C LEU A 290 -12.18 -8.00 20.10
N VAL A 291 -11.31 -8.15 19.09
CA VAL A 291 -11.42 -7.39 17.83
C VAL A 291 -12.73 -7.73 17.11
N GLN A 292 -13.08 -9.02 17.02
CA GLN A 292 -14.36 -9.44 16.43
C GLN A 292 -15.57 -8.92 17.20
N TYR A 293 -15.53 -9.00 18.53
CA TYR A 293 -16.59 -8.47 19.39
C TYR A 293 -16.75 -6.96 19.20
N TYR A 294 -15.65 -6.21 19.18
CA TYR A 294 -15.64 -4.77 18.92
C TYR A 294 -16.28 -4.45 17.57
N PHE A 295 -15.90 -5.15 16.49
CA PHE A 295 -16.50 -4.96 15.17
C PHE A 295 -17.99 -5.27 15.15
N HIS A 296 -18.41 -6.38 15.77
CA HIS A 296 -19.82 -6.74 15.80
C HIS A 296 -20.65 -5.72 16.59
N LEU A 297 -20.17 -5.27 17.75
CA LEU A 297 -20.88 -4.27 18.54
C LEU A 297 -20.97 -2.91 17.84
N THR A 298 -19.85 -2.38 17.38
CA THR A 298 -19.74 -0.98 16.94
C THR A 298 -20.07 -0.79 15.46
N LEU A 299 -19.64 -1.72 14.60
CA LEU A 299 -19.76 -1.59 13.14
C LEU A 299 -20.96 -2.37 12.56
N ILE A 300 -21.59 -3.26 13.33
CA ILE A 300 -22.80 -4.00 12.92
C ILE A 300 -24.01 -3.64 13.77
N ARG A 301 -23.98 -3.89 15.09
CA ARG A 301 -25.17 -3.81 15.97
C ARG A 301 -25.61 -2.41 16.36
N MET A 302 -24.70 -1.46 16.61
CA MET A 302 -25.12 -0.12 17.07
C MET A 302 -26.09 0.53 16.06
N PRO A 303 -27.20 1.13 16.52
CA PRO A 303 -28.06 1.93 15.65
C PRO A 303 -27.21 3.02 15.01
N TRP A 304 -27.16 3.05 13.68
CA TRP A 304 -26.59 4.20 12.99
C TRP A 304 -27.51 5.37 13.26
N ALA A 305 -27.05 6.35 14.02
CA ALA A 305 -27.69 7.66 14.06
C ALA A 305 -27.51 8.26 12.66
N SER A 306 -28.41 7.94 11.73
CA SER A 306 -28.59 8.80 10.57
C SER A 306 -28.98 10.15 11.16
N ASN A 307 -28.19 11.19 10.93
CA ASN A 307 -28.76 12.52 10.90
C ASN A 307 -29.85 12.47 9.83
N LYS A 308 -31.08 12.21 10.30
CA LYS A 308 -32.23 12.92 9.78
C LYS A 308 -31.99 14.37 10.22
N ASP A 309 -32.04 15.27 9.25
CA ASP A 309 -31.97 16.72 9.39
C ASP A 309 -30.55 17.34 9.31
N ALA A 310 -30.07 17.53 8.08
CA ALA A 310 -29.41 18.74 7.58
C ALA A 310 -29.23 18.65 6.05
#